data_AF-A0AAV4J807-F1
#
_entry.id   AF-A0AAV4J807-F1
#
_cell.length_a   1.000
_cell.length_b   1.000
_cell.length_c   1.000
_cell.angle_alpha   90.00
_cell.angle_beta   90.00
_cell.angle_gamma   90.00
#
_symmetry.space_group_name_H-M   'P 1'
#
loop_
_entity.id
_entity.type
_entity.pdbx_description
1 polymer ?
#
loop_
_entity_poly.entity_id
_entity_poly.type
_entity_poly.pdbx_seq_one_letter_code
_entity_poly.pdbx_strand_id
1 'polypeptide(L)'
;MSKRRQSVYLGASSENDISKAKRSKKLTKDQEKTSLLNDCLKKAGLSLQHGDSANELSSSKASFQKKLCTILKNQVGDLLQNVDSFLQELTEYLEEPKRFHKSLMPCTMSSENENRGMAVPDSAVRLLLGVDVIQ
;
A
#
# COMPACT_ATOMS: atom_id res chain seq x y z
N MET A 1 -8.85 48.56 43.60
CA MET A 1 -7.36 48.58 43.59
C MET A 1 -6.83 47.25 44.08
N SER A 2 -5.74 46.76 43.46
CA SER A 2 -4.80 45.70 43.91
C SER A 2 -5.29 44.25 43.90
N LYS A 3 -4.87 43.41 42.93
CA LYS A 3 -3.54 42.77 42.65
C LYS A 3 -3.49 41.35 43.27
N ARG A 4 -3.61 40.30 42.44
CA ARG A 4 -2.53 39.51 41.81
C ARG A 4 -1.91 38.49 42.79
N ARG A 5 -2.33 37.21 42.68
CA ARG A 5 -1.65 36.09 43.36
C ARG A 5 -0.54 35.55 42.45
N GLN A 6 0.71 35.76 42.85
CA GLN A 6 1.87 34.96 42.47
C GLN A 6 2.27 34.09 43.67
N SER A 7 2.74 32.88 43.39
CA SER A 7 3.50 31.98 44.29
C SER A 7 3.84 30.76 43.43
N VAL A 8 4.93 30.71 42.64
CA VAL A 8 6.34 30.48 43.00
C VAL A 8 6.54 29.48 44.14
N TYR A 9 6.97 28.27 43.79
CA TYR A 9 7.92 27.48 44.57
C TYR A 9 9.06 27.08 43.62
N LEU A 10 10.26 27.52 43.98
CA LEU A 10 11.55 27.12 43.43
C LEU A 10 12.01 25.85 44.16
N GLY A 11 12.54 24.88 43.43
CA GLY A 11 13.29 23.75 43.97
C GLY A 11 14.31 23.28 42.93
N ALA A 12 15.59 23.49 43.25
CA ALA A 12 16.75 23.28 42.40
C ALA A 12 17.28 21.84 42.44
N SER A 13 17.90 21.40 41.33
CA SER A 13 19.25 20.79 41.24
C SER A 13 19.40 19.57 40.32
N SER A 14 20.56 19.60 39.65
CA SER A 14 21.44 18.53 39.16
C SER A 14 21.06 17.70 37.93
N GLU A 15 21.83 17.98 36.86
CA GLU A 15 22.42 17.13 35.83
C GLU A 15 22.36 15.60 36.02
N ASN A 16 21.98 14.87 34.96
CA ASN A 16 22.81 13.82 34.33
C ASN A 16 22.13 13.16 33.11
N ASP A 17 22.82 13.27 31.97
CA ASP A 17 23.11 12.30 30.91
C ASP A 17 22.11 11.25 30.33
N ILE A 18 22.14 11.24 28.98
CA ILE A 18 22.07 10.11 28.04
C ILE A 18 20.77 9.29 27.99
N SER A 19 20.03 9.41 26.88
CA SER A 19 19.94 8.32 25.87
C SER A 19 18.96 8.63 24.72
N LYS A 20 19.54 8.74 23.52
CA LYS A 20 19.18 7.92 22.35
C LYS A 20 17.69 7.72 22.08
N ALA A 21 17.10 8.64 21.32
CA ALA A 21 16.06 8.28 20.36
C ALA A 21 16.26 9.09 19.08
N LYS A 22 16.88 8.44 18.09
CA LYS A 22 16.77 8.85 16.69
C LYS A 22 15.27 8.97 16.40
N ARG A 23 14.74 10.19 16.44
CA ARG A 23 13.50 10.51 15.75
C ARG A 23 13.80 10.39 14.27
N SER A 24 13.79 9.16 13.76
CA SER A 24 13.65 8.90 12.34
C SER A 24 12.38 9.63 11.93
N LYS A 25 12.60 10.76 11.23
CA LYS A 25 11.55 11.50 10.55
C LYS A 25 10.73 10.48 9.78
N LYS A 26 9.48 10.31 10.21
CA LYS A 26 8.43 9.65 9.48
C LYS A 26 8.48 10.19 8.06
N LEU A 27 8.97 9.37 7.13
CA LEU A 27 8.98 9.68 5.70
C LEU A 27 7.53 9.57 5.22
N THR A 28 6.68 10.53 5.58
CA THR A 28 5.44 10.81 4.86
C THR A 28 5.81 11.54 3.59
N LYS A 29 6.38 10.80 2.66
CA LYS A 29 6.46 11.09 1.24
C LYS A 29 6.87 9.78 0.62
N ASP A 30 5.90 8.90 0.42
CA ASP A 30 6.01 7.84 -0.58
C ASP A 30 6.40 8.57 -1.88
N GLN A 31 7.70 8.63 -2.14
CA GLN A 31 8.18 8.94 -3.47
C GLN A 31 7.58 7.85 -4.34
N GLU A 32 6.72 8.25 -5.27
CA GLU A 32 6.49 7.55 -6.52
C GLU A 32 7.84 7.37 -7.23
N LYS A 33 8.68 6.47 -6.71
CA LYS A 33 9.39 5.58 -7.61
C LYS A 33 8.26 4.83 -8.29
N THR A 34 8.17 4.94 -9.62
CA THR A 34 7.36 4.06 -10.46
C THR A 34 7.77 2.63 -10.13
N SER A 35 7.12 2.04 -9.13
CA SER A 35 7.45 0.73 -8.61
C SER A 35 6.89 -0.28 -9.62
N LEU A 36 7.66 -1.32 -9.91
CA LEU A 36 7.28 -2.34 -10.89
C LEU A 36 5.87 -2.87 -10.55
N LEU A 37 5.60 -3.07 -9.26
CA LEU A 37 4.31 -3.45 -8.74
C LEU A 37 3.19 -2.49 -9.15
N ASN A 38 3.35 -1.19 -8.89
CA ASN A 38 2.28 -0.22 -9.20
C ASN A 38 2.05 -0.14 -10.72
N ASP A 39 3.12 -0.19 -11.50
CA ASP A 39 3.03 -0.13 -12.96
C ASP A 39 2.34 -1.37 -13.52
N CYS A 40 2.73 -2.56 -13.07
CA CYS A 40 2.12 -3.81 -13.50
C CYS A 40 0.65 -3.89 -13.10
N LEU A 41 0.32 -3.54 -11.86
CA LEU A 41 -1.06 -3.58 -11.35
C LEU A 41 -1.96 -2.58 -12.09
N LYS A 42 -1.53 -1.32 -12.23
CA LYS A 42 -2.31 -0.30 -12.93
C LYS A 42 -2.55 -0.68 -14.40
N LYS A 43 -1.51 -1.19 -15.09
CA LYS A 43 -1.65 -1.69 -16.48
C LYS A 43 -2.58 -2.90 -16.58
N ALA A 44 -2.58 -3.78 -15.59
CA ALA A 44 -3.50 -4.91 -15.52
C ALA A 44 -4.94 -4.51 -15.16
N GLY A 45 -5.13 -3.31 -14.61
CA GLY A 45 -6.44 -2.75 -14.27
C GLY A 45 -6.78 -2.83 -12.78
N LEU A 46 -5.77 -2.92 -11.90
CA LEU A 46 -5.92 -2.79 -10.45
C LEU A 46 -5.16 -1.54 -9.97
N SER A 47 -5.88 -0.62 -9.34
CA SER A 47 -5.30 0.57 -8.73
C SER A 47 -5.26 0.40 -7.22
N LEU A 48 -4.05 0.36 -6.66
CA LEU A 48 -3.85 0.43 -5.22
C LEU A 48 -4.10 1.85 -4.74
N GLN A 49 -5.17 2.05 -3.98
CA GLN A 49 -5.56 3.37 -3.53
C GLN A 49 -4.77 3.79 -2.29
N HIS A 50 -4.66 5.08 -2.03
CA HIS A 50 -4.02 5.63 -0.83
C HIS A 50 -5.07 5.98 0.22
N GLY A 51 -4.63 6.07 1.49
CA GLY A 51 -5.53 6.33 2.61
C GLY A 51 -6.56 5.21 2.80
N ASP A 52 -7.78 5.62 3.13
CA ASP A 52 -8.88 4.72 3.52
C ASP A 52 -9.75 4.28 2.34
N SER A 53 -9.49 4.77 1.13
CA SER A 53 -10.19 4.34 -0.08
C SER A 53 -9.88 2.89 -0.42
N ALA A 54 -10.91 2.12 -0.81
CA ALA A 54 -10.76 0.74 -1.28
C ALA A 54 -9.97 0.67 -2.59
N ASN A 55 -9.26 -0.43 -2.83
CA ASN A 55 -8.56 -0.66 -4.09
C ASN A 55 -9.57 -0.77 -5.24
N GLU A 56 -9.23 -0.25 -6.41
CA GLU A 56 -10.17 -0.15 -7.53
C GLU A 56 -9.80 -1.13 -8.65
N LEU A 57 -10.79 -1.87 -9.15
CA LEU A 57 -10.66 -2.79 -10.25
C LEU A 57 -11.42 -2.24 -11.48
N SER A 58 -10.68 -2.01 -12.57
CA SER A 58 -11.22 -1.46 -13.82
C SER A 58 -11.58 -2.52 -14.86
N SER A 59 -11.40 -3.81 -14.56
CA SER A 59 -11.74 -4.91 -15.47
C SER A 59 -12.23 -6.15 -14.74
N SER A 60 -12.74 -7.15 -15.48
CA SER A 60 -13.15 -8.41 -14.84
C SER A 60 -11.96 -9.12 -14.19
N LYS A 61 -12.21 -9.94 -13.16
CA LYS A 61 -11.18 -10.80 -12.53
C LYS A 61 -10.33 -11.57 -13.55
N ALA A 62 -10.98 -12.25 -14.49
CA ALA A 62 -10.29 -13.04 -15.51
C ALA A 62 -9.46 -12.15 -16.46
N SER A 63 -9.96 -10.95 -16.79
CA SER A 63 -9.22 -9.99 -17.61
C SER A 63 -7.98 -9.48 -16.88
N PHE A 64 -8.12 -9.11 -15.60
CA PHE A 64 -7.00 -8.67 -14.76
C PHE A 64 -5.92 -9.76 -14.68
N GLN A 65 -6.30 -10.99 -14.32
CA GLN A 65 -5.36 -12.11 -14.13
C GLN A 65 -4.59 -12.43 -15.41
N LYS A 66 -5.30 -12.52 -16.56
CA LYS A 66 -4.67 -12.74 -17.87
C LYS A 66 -3.74 -11.59 -18.25
N LYS A 67 -4.16 -10.33 -18.03
CA LYS A 67 -3.33 -9.16 -18.35
C LYS A 67 -2.06 -9.11 -17.50
N LEU A 68 -2.17 -9.32 -16.20
CA LEU A 68 -1.01 -9.30 -15.29
C LEU A 68 -0.01 -10.41 -15.64
N CYS A 69 -0.50 -11.62 -15.92
CA CYS A 69 0.32 -12.73 -16.39
C CYS A 69 1.11 -12.37 -17.67
N THR A 70 0.43 -11.78 -18.65
CA THR A 70 1.08 -11.32 -19.89
C THR A 70 2.09 -10.20 -19.65
N ILE A 71 1.79 -9.25 -18.76
CA ILE A 71 2.70 -8.14 -18.43
C ILE A 71 4.00 -8.69 -17.82
N LEU A 72 3.91 -9.58 -16.82
CA LEU A 72 5.09 -10.16 -16.16
C LEU A 72 5.95 -11.01 -17.11
N LYS A 73 5.31 -11.74 -18.05
CA LYS A 73 6.00 -12.51 -19.10
C LYS A 73 6.72 -11.67 -20.14
N ASN A 74 6.18 -10.50 -20.45
CA ASN A 74 6.71 -9.62 -21.50
C ASN A 74 7.63 -8.51 -20.95
N GLN A 75 7.75 -8.42 -19.63
CA GLN A 75 8.68 -7.51 -18.97
C GLN A 75 10.11 -7.87 -19.39
N VAL A 76 10.94 -6.85 -19.67
CA VAL A 76 12.33 -7.08 -20.09
C VAL A 76 13.10 -7.82 -18.99
N GLY A 77 13.71 -8.95 -19.33
CA GLY A 77 14.47 -9.77 -18.40
C GLY A 77 13.96 -11.20 -18.35
N ASP A 78 14.39 -11.95 -17.34
CA ASP A 78 13.92 -13.31 -17.08
C ASP A 78 12.61 -13.30 -16.27
N LEU A 79 11.69 -14.20 -16.58
CA LEU A 79 10.37 -14.26 -15.93
C LEU A 79 10.49 -14.47 -14.42
N LEU A 80 11.39 -15.35 -13.98
CA LEU A 80 11.57 -15.63 -12.55
C LEU A 80 12.03 -14.38 -11.80
N GLN A 81 13.01 -13.66 -12.36
CA GLN A 81 13.49 -12.41 -11.77
C GLN A 81 12.40 -11.34 -11.72
N ASN A 82 11.57 -11.25 -12.76
CA ASN A 82 10.46 -10.30 -12.82
C ASN A 82 9.39 -10.61 -11.75
N VAL A 83 9.06 -11.89 -11.56
CA VAL A 83 8.11 -12.36 -10.54
C VAL A 83 8.69 -12.15 -9.14
N ASP A 84 9.95 -12.50 -8.90
CA ASP A 84 10.61 -12.30 -7.60
C ASP A 84 10.64 -10.82 -7.22
N SER A 85 11.00 -9.95 -8.16
CA SER A 85 11.02 -8.49 -7.94
C SER A 85 9.62 -7.96 -7.66
N PHE A 86 8.61 -8.45 -8.38
CA PHE A 86 7.21 -8.09 -8.14
C PHE A 86 6.74 -8.52 -6.74
N LEU A 87 7.07 -9.75 -6.33
CA LEU A 87 6.70 -10.29 -5.01
C LEU A 87 7.45 -9.61 -3.86
N GLN A 88 8.69 -9.21 -4.08
CA GLN A 88 9.45 -8.43 -3.12
C GLN A 88 8.77 -7.08 -2.88
N GLU A 89 8.48 -6.32 -3.94
CA GLU A 89 7.77 -5.04 -3.82
C GLU A 89 6.37 -5.22 -3.20
N LEU A 90 5.69 -6.34 -3.50
CA LEU A 90 4.39 -6.66 -2.88
C LEU A 90 4.54 -6.89 -1.37
N THR A 91 5.55 -7.65 -0.96
CA THR A 91 5.80 -7.94 0.45
C THR A 91 6.11 -6.65 1.20
N GLU A 92 7.00 -5.81 0.66
CA GLU A 92 7.34 -4.49 1.20
C GLU A 92 6.09 -3.58 1.30
N TYR A 93 5.21 -3.60 0.29
CA TYR A 93 3.94 -2.87 0.33
C TYR A 93 3.01 -3.36 1.45
N LEU A 94 2.96 -4.67 1.68
CA LEU A 94 2.10 -5.30 2.68
C LEU A 94 2.67 -5.25 4.11
N GLU A 95 3.91 -4.82 4.32
CA GLU A 95 4.46 -4.62 5.66
C GLU A 95 3.69 -3.55 6.47
N GLU A 96 3.09 -2.56 5.79
CA GLU A 96 2.20 -1.60 6.47
C GLU A 96 0.85 -2.25 6.80
N PRO A 97 0.44 -2.36 8.09
CA PRO A 97 -0.78 -3.07 8.48
C PRO A 97 -2.05 -2.55 7.81
N LYS A 98 -2.12 -1.23 7.56
CA LYS A 98 -3.25 -0.61 6.86
C LYS A 98 -3.33 -1.03 5.40
N ARG A 99 -2.18 -1.12 4.72
CA ARG A 99 -2.08 -1.58 3.33
C ARG A 99 -2.43 -3.06 3.25
N PHE A 100 -1.92 -3.88 4.17
CA PHE A 100 -2.26 -5.30 4.25
C PHE A 100 -3.76 -5.53 4.45
N HIS A 101 -4.36 -4.90 5.46
CA HIS A 101 -5.79 -5.00 5.72
C HIS A 101 -6.61 -4.62 4.48
N LYS A 102 -6.29 -3.51 3.83
CA LYS A 102 -6.98 -3.07 2.62
C LYS A 102 -6.83 -4.06 1.47
N SER A 103 -5.66 -4.65 1.27
CA SER A 103 -5.43 -5.66 0.24
C SER A 103 -6.26 -6.94 0.44
N LEU A 104 -6.76 -7.18 1.65
CA LEU A 104 -7.68 -8.26 1.99
C LEU A 104 -9.17 -7.88 1.85
N MET A 105 -9.49 -6.58 1.82
CA MET A 105 -10.86 -6.11 1.64
C MET A 105 -11.29 -6.23 0.18
N PRO A 106 -12.61 -6.42 -0.10
CA PRO A 106 -13.14 -6.34 -1.45
C PRO A 106 -12.72 -5.04 -2.14
N CYS A 107 -12.35 -5.14 -3.41
CA CYS A 107 -12.10 -3.96 -4.24
C CYS A 107 -13.40 -3.19 -4.50
N THR A 108 -13.32 -2.02 -5.10
CA THR A 108 -14.47 -1.36 -5.76
C THR A 108 -14.34 -1.56 -7.26
N MET A 109 -15.46 -1.69 -7.96
CA MET A 109 -15.43 -1.61 -9.42
C MET A 109 -15.36 -0.13 -9.82
N SER A 110 -14.57 0.17 -10.84
CA SER A 110 -14.59 1.51 -11.44
C SER A 110 -15.99 1.83 -11.96
N SER A 111 -16.43 3.09 -11.86
CA SER A 111 -17.79 3.52 -12.22
C SER A 111 -18.19 3.17 -13.66
N GLU A 112 -17.21 3.11 -14.58
CA GLU A 112 -17.43 2.64 -15.96
C GLU A 112 -17.91 1.18 -16.06
N ASN A 113 -17.66 0.37 -15.02
CA ASN A 113 -17.93 -1.05 -14.96
C ASN A 113 -18.93 -1.47 -13.86
N GLU A 114 -19.50 -0.53 -13.10
CA GLU A 114 -20.48 -0.81 -12.04
C GLU A 114 -21.70 -1.61 -12.55
N ASN A 115 -22.03 -1.48 -13.84
CA ASN A 115 -23.14 -2.21 -14.47
C ASN A 115 -22.87 -3.71 -14.74
N ARG A 116 -21.65 -4.23 -14.51
CA ARG A 116 -21.28 -5.63 -14.79
C ARG A 116 -21.46 -6.53 -13.57
N GLY A 117 -22.70 -6.64 -13.10
CA GLY A 117 -23.16 -7.71 -12.22
C GLY A 117 -23.01 -7.43 -10.72
N MET A 118 -24.04 -7.83 -9.97
CA MET A 118 -24.20 -7.71 -8.52
C MET A 118 -23.15 -8.49 -7.68
N ALA A 119 -22.08 -8.99 -8.29
CA ALA A 119 -21.07 -9.77 -7.60
C ALA A 119 -20.07 -8.85 -6.91
N VAL A 120 -19.88 -9.06 -5.61
CA VAL A 120 -18.85 -8.36 -4.85
C VAL A 120 -17.48 -8.69 -5.46
N PRO A 121 -16.68 -7.69 -5.87
CA PRO A 121 -15.35 -7.93 -6.41
C PRO A 121 -14.43 -8.59 -5.37
N ASP A 122 -13.56 -9.47 -5.85
CA ASP A 122 -12.51 -10.08 -5.03
C ASP A 122 -11.55 -9.03 -4.47
N SER A 123 -10.88 -9.38 -3.36
CA SER A 123 -9.80 -8.57 -2.80
C SER A 123 -8.53 -8.63 -3.67
N ALA A 124 -7.65 -7.64 -3.51
CA ALA A 124 -6.38 -7.58 -4.26
C ALA A 124 -5.55 -8.86 -4.09
N VAL A 125 -5.43 -9.38 -2.85
CA VAL A 125 -4.71 -10.64 -2.59
C VAL A 125 -5.39 -11.81 -3.30
N ARG A 126 -6.73 -11.90 -3.25
CA ARG A 126 -7.47 -13.00 -3.89
C ARG A 126 -7.33 -12.97 -5.41
N LEU A 127 -7.30 -11.79 -6.01
CA LEU A 127 -7.04 -11.60 -7.44
C LEU A 127 -5.63 -12.07 -7.83
N LEU A 128 -4.61 -11.67 -7.06
CA LEU A 128 -3.22 -12.03 -7.29
C LEU A 128 -2.95 -13.53 -7.16
N LEU A 129 -3.57 -14.19 -6.18
CA LEU A 129 -3.45 -15.65 -5.98
C LEU A 129 -4.01 -16.49 -7.12
N GLY A 130 -4.78 -15.91 -8.04
CA GLY A 130 -5.24 -16.62 -9.24
C GLY A 130 -4.48 -16.23 -10.51
N VAL A 131 -3.28 -15.66 -10.38
CA VAL A 131 -2.38 -15.40 -11.50
C VAL A 131 -1.38 -16.55 -11.61
N ASP A 132 -1.41 -17.28 -12.72
CA ASP A 132 -0.67 -18.54 -12.89
C ASP A 132 0.85 -18.45 -12.67
N VAL A 133 1.47 -17.29 -12.93
CA VAL A 133 2.93 -17.11 -12.72
C VAL A 133 3.30 -16.68 -11.31
N ILE A 134 2.30 -16.33 -10.49
CA ILE A 134 2.46 -15.91 -9.09
C ILE A 134 2.17 -17.08 -8.14
N GLN A 135 1.31 -18.02 -8.52
CA GLN A 135 0.92 -19.20 -7.74
C GLN A 135 1.88 -20.38 -7.97
#